data_AF-A0A0G1H7W7-F1
#
_entry.id   AF-A0A0G1H7W7-F1
#
_cell.length_a   1.000
_cell.length_b   1.000
_cell.length_c   1.000
_cell.angle_alpha   90.00
_cell.angle_beta   90.00
_cell.angle_gamma   90.00
#
_symmetry.space_group_name_H-M   'P 1'
#
loop_
_entity.id
_entity.type
_entity.pdbx_description
1 polymer ?
#
loop_
_entity_poly.entity_id
_entity_poly.type
_entity_poly.pdbx_seq_one_letter_code
_entity_poly.pdbx_strand_id
1 'polypeptide(L)'
;MKSSKSLSILLSVIVTTLTVVFIVSADNWTPPAGEPTANNTPAPIHVGGNAQSKSGGLIVGAGLSASQNALIVPTGNVLVGTINGQTAPNGGGGNVVANDFYITSIGKWVSQLSTNAPFSQGTQVFNETGTFTVPEGVYSVEVTAWGGGGGGLAACFEADRNSRDTGGSGGGGGAWAKKVIAVTPTVTYDVVVGGGGAGGIRGGSRGCATGGSGGKSSFGADLLVVKGGGAASYDGGPNNDILRGGAGGAATAGDGESLAGENGGDADGLPEGARGGSSPNGGAKTSRSTGVGSSGFTPGGGGGGGALTVLTAGYYNSVENADVPGYYNQEWVAPTYTYHVGGAGAKGKVIVTWGGAVAP
;
A
#
# COMPACT_ATOMS: atom_id res chain seq x y z
N MET A 1 80.69 -109.08 -1.42
CA MET A 1 79.54 -108.29 -1.91
C MET A 1 78.69 -107.92 -0.70
N LYS A 2 78.71 -106.65 -0.25
CA LYS A 2 77.88 -106.21 0.88
C LYS A 2 76.42 -106.30 0.47
N SER A 3 75.60 -107.03 1.24
CA SER A 3 74.22 -107.34 0.88
C SER A 3 73.42 -106.04 0.68
N SER A 4 72.59 -106.00 -0.35
CA SER A 4 71.72 -104.86 -0.71
C SER A 4 70.84 -104.34 0.45
N LYS A 5 70.61 -105.19 1.46
CA LYS A 5 69.88 -104.84 2.68
C LYS A 5 70.59 -103.75 3.51
N SER A 6 71.92 -103.72 3.54
CA SER A 6 72.67 -102.72 4.31
C SER A 6 72.61 -101.32 3.68
N LEU A 7 72.52 -101.23 2.35
CA LEU A 7 72.40 -99.96 1.65
C LEU A 7 70.99 -99.37 1.80
N SER A 8 69.96 -100.22 1.75
CA SER A 8 68.56 -99.78 1.90
C SER A 8 68.27 -99.24 3.31
N ILE A 9 68.83 -99.86 4.35
CA ILE A 9 68.69 -99.36 5.73
C ILE A 9 69.41 -98.01 5.90
N LEU A 10 70.62 -97.86 5.35
CA LEU A 10 71.36 -96.60 5.41
C LEU A 10 70.60 -95.47 4.70
N LEU A 11 70.03 -95.75 3.52
CA LEU A 11 69.28 -94.76 2.76
C LEU A 11 67.97 -94.37 3.48
N SER A 12 67.27 -95.34 4.08
CA SER A 12 66.07 -95.08 4.88
C SER A 12 66.39 -94.17 6.06
N VAL A 13 67.47 -94.45 6.80
CA VAL A 13 67.86 -93.61 7.93
C VAL A 13 68.13 -92.19 7.46
N ILE A 14 68.94 -92.00 6.41
CA ILE A 14 69.27 -90.66 5.88
C ILE A 14 68.01 -89.88 5.48
N VAL A 15 67.06 -90.52 4.78
CA VAL A 15 65.82 -89.86 4.35
C VAL A 15 64.97 -89.48 5.56
N THR A 16 64.84 -90.36 6.55
CA THR A 16 64.06 -90.06 7.75
C THR A 16 64.69 -88.93 8.56
N THR A 17 66.03 -88.91 8.73
CA THR A 17 66.69 -87.81 9.45
C THR A 17 66.55 -86.48 8.72
N LEU A 18 66.68 -86.45 7.39
CA LEU A 18 66.49 -85.23 6.60
C LEU A 18 65.06 -84.71 6.72
N THR A 19 64.06 -85.60 6.70
CA THR A 19 62.65 -85.20 6.77
C THR A 19 62.31 -84.61 8.14
N VAL A 20 62.84 -85.20 9.22
CA VAL A 20 62.65 -84.66 10.58
C VAL A 20 63.35 -83.30 10.74
N VAL A 21 64.55 -83.11 10.18
CA VAL A 21 65.25 -81.82 10.23
C VAL A 21 64.47 -80.73 9.49
N PHE A 22 63.90 -81.03 8.32
CA PHE A 22 63.11 -80.05 7.57
C PHE A 22 61.80 -79.67 8.29
N ILE A 23 61.10 -80.62 8.92
CA ILE A 23 59.87 -80.34 9.66
C ILE A 23 60.16 -79.46 10.89
N VAL A 24 61.19 -79.78 11.68
CA VAL A 24 61.51 -79.00 12.89
C VAL A 24 62.06 -77.60 12.55
N SER A 25 62.65 -77.40 11.37
CA SER A 25 63.11 -76.07 10.92
C SER A 25 61.99 -75.15 10.42
N ALA A 26 60.80 -75.67 10.10
CA ALA A 26 59.68 -74.88 9.61
C ALA A 26 58.84 -74.25 10.75
N ASP A 27 58.81 -74.87 11.93
CA ASP A 27 57.91 -74.49 13.03
C ASP A 27 58.36 -73.28 13.88
N ASN A 28 59.54 -72.72 13.61
CA ASN A 28 60.06 -71.57 14.37
C ASN A 28 60.20 -70.27 13.55
N TRP A 29 59.45 -70.12 12.44
CA TRP A 29 59.31 -68.80 11.84
C TRP A 29 58.40 -67.93 12.72
N THR A 30 58.98 -67.31 13.76
CA THR A 30 58.37 -66.17 14.43
C THR A 30 58.51 -64.96 13.51
N PRO A 31 57.40 -64.34 13.05
CA PRO A 31 57.49 -63.12 12.26
C PRO A 31 58.24 -62.03 13.07
N PRO A 32 58.94 -61.11 12.40
CA PRO A 32 59.69 -60.07 13.08
C PRO A 32 58.77 -59.27 14.02
N ALA A 33 59.05 -59.28 15.32
CA ALA A 33 58.29 -58.55 16.34
C ALA A 33 58.79 -57.11 16.55
N GLY A 34 59.86 -56.71 15.85
CA GLY A 34 60.36 -55.34 15.85
C GLY A 34 59.67 -54.50 14.79
N GLU A 35 59.37 -53.23 15.13
CA GLU A 35 59.11 -52.18 14.15
C GLU A 35 60.19 -52.24 13.05
N PRO A 36 59.82 -52.21 11.76
CA PRO A 36 60.79 -52.24 10.69
C PRO A 36 61.84 -51.16 10.87
N THR A 37 63.11 -51.46 10.59
CA THR A 37 64.16 -50.44 10.53
C THR A 37 63.73 -49.32 9.59
N ALA A 38 64.09 -48.07 9.92
CA ALA A 38 63.52 -46.81 9.43
C ALA A 38 63.54 -46.53 7.90
N ASN A 39 63.70 -47.55 7.06
CA ASN A 39 63.72 -47.51 5.60
C ASN A 39 62.74 -48.48 4.92
N ASN A 40 61.70 -48.95 5.61
CA ASN A 40 60.64 -49.69 4.93
C ASN A 40 59.86 -48.75 4.00
N THR A 41 59.68 -49.16 2.75
CA THR A 41 58.93 -48.41 1.74
C THR A 41 57.53 -48.05 2.27
N PRO A 42 57.07 -46.79 2.11
CA PRO A 42 55.77 -46.36 2.63
C PRO A 42 54.65 -47.29 2.18
N ALA A 43 53.74 -47.65 3.10
CA ALA A 43 52.60 -48.52 2.85
C ALA A 43 51.97 -48.25 1.47
N PRO A 44 51.51 -49.29 0.74
CA PRO A 44 50.80 -49.11 -0.52
C PRO A 44 49.72 -48.03 -0.32
N ILE A 45 49.68 -47.08 -1.25
CA ILE A 45 48.52 -46.18 -1.35
C ILE A 45 47.29 -47.12 -1.49
N HIS A 46 46.07 -46.75 -1.11
CA HIS A 46 44.82 -47.56 -1.17
C HIS A 46 44.32 -48.34 0.08
N VAL A 47 44.90 -48.27 1.28
CA VAL A 47 44.39 -49.07 2.44
C VAL A 47 43.22 -48.44 3.23
N GLY A 48 42.46 -47.48 2.69
CA GLY A 48 41.28 -46.94 3.38
C GLY A 48 40.43 -45.97 2.58
N GLY A 49 39.26 -45.60 3.13
CA GLY A 49 38.29 -44.69 2.52
C GLY A 49 38.63 -43.19 2.58
N ASN A 50 39.87 -42.85 2.95
CA ASN A 50 40.35 -41.48 3.05
C ASN A 50 41.28 -41.16 1.86
N ALA A 51 41.25 -39.91 1.40
CA ALA A 51 42.16 -39.47 0.34
C ALA A 51 43.61 -39.60 0.81
N GLN A 52 44.48 -40.08 -0.08
CA GLN A 52 45.90 -40.29 0.21
C GLN A 52 46.75 -39.56 -0.82
N SER A 53 47.83 -38.93 -0.37
CA SER A 53 48.86 -38.34 -1.22
C SER A 53 50.22 -38.99 -0.93
N LYS A 54 51.02 -39.19 -1.98
CA LYS A 54 52.44 -39.58 -1.85
C LYS A 54 53.35 -38.48 -2.38
N SER A 55 54.56 -38.40 -1.82
CA SER A 55 55.65 -37.61 -2.39
C SER A 55 55.91 -38.11 -3.82
N GLY A 56 55.68 -37.24 -4.81
CA GLY A 56 55.64 -37.60 -6.24
C GLY A 56 54.37 -37.18 -6.98
N GLY A 57 53.38 -36.59 -6.30
CA GLY A 57 52.24 -35.91 -6.92
C GLY A 57 51.03 -36.79 -7.25
N LEU A 58 51.09 -38.10 -6.95
CA LEU A 58 49.92 -38.97 -7.03
C LEU A 58 49.00 -38.71 -5.82
N ILE A 59 47.78 -38.26 -6.11
CA ILE A 59 46.71 -38.09 -5.12
C ILE A 59 45.54 -38.94 -5.57
N VAL A 60 45.07 -39.82 -4.68
CA VAL A 60 43.94 -40.69 -4.94
C VAL A 60 42.76 -40.15 -4.13
N GLY A 61 41.73 -39.67 -4.83
CA GLY A 61 40.47 -39.27 -4.21
C GLY A 61 39.77 -40.50 -3.64
N ALA A 62 39.32 -40.44 -2.40
CA ALA A 62 38.56 -41.51 -1.78
C ALA A 62 37.08 -41.14 -1.69
N GLY A 63 36.20 -42.16 -1.66
CA GLY A 63 34.76 -41.98 -1.53
C GLY A 63 34.01 -41.62 -2.82
N LEU A 64 34.66 -41.69 -3.99
CA LEU A 64 34.01 -41.47 -5.28
C LEU A 64 33.49 -42.79 -5.84
N SER A 65 32.23 -42.82 -6.21
CA SER A 65 31.66 -43.89 -7.02
C SER A 65 32.13 -43.78 -8.47
N ALA A 66 32.07 -44.87 -9.25
CA ALA A 66 32.55 -44.91 -10.64
C ALA A 66 31.85 -43.90 -11.59
N SER A 67 30.79 -43.23 -11.14
CA SER A 67 30.06 -42.20 -11.88
C SER A 67 30.39 -40.77 -11.45
N GLN A 68 31.26 -40.58 -10.46
CA GLN A 68 31.60 -39.25 -9.93
C GLN A 68 32.95 -38.78 -10.45
N ASN A 69 32.94 -37.64 -11.16
CA ASN A 69 34.14 -36.88 -11.45
C ASN A 69 34.45 -35.98 -10.26
N ALA A 70 35.68 -36.01 -9.75
CA ALA A 70 36.14 -35.07 -8.74
C ALA A 70 37.37 -34.30 -9.22
N LEU A 71 37.42 -33.04 -8.82
CA LEU A 71 38.61 -32.21 -8.95
C LEU A 71 39.38 -32.27 -7.62
N ILE A 72 40.61 -32.78 -7.67
CA ILE A 72 41.49 -32.84 -6.50
C ILE A 72 42.42 -31.63 -6.55
N VAL A 73 42.34 -30.76 -5.53
CA VAL A 73 43.26 -29.61 -5.38
C VAL A 73 44.09 -29.80 -4.11
N PRO A 74 45.31 -30.36 -4.22
CA PRO A 74 46.16 -30.62 -3.07
C PRO A 74 46.62 -29.36 -2.35
N THR A 75 46.81 -28.28 -3.10
CA THR A 75 47.23 -26.95 -2.63
C THR A 75 46.74 -25.88 -3.61
N GLY A 76 46.44 -24.68 -3.13
CA GLY A 76 46.00 -23.54 -3.96
C GLY A 76 44.48 -23.45 -4.14
N ASN A 77 44.03 -22.50 -4.97
CA ASN A 77 42.62 -22.28 -5.24
C ASN A 77 42.22 -22.91 -6.58
N VAL A 78 41.01 -23.48 -6.66
CA VAL A 78 40.38 -23.82 -7.94
C VAL A 78 40.02 -22.52 -8.64
N LEU A 79 40.53 -22.32 -9.84
CA LEU A 79 40.12 -21.23 -10.72
C LEU A 79 39.15 -21.81 -11.75
N VAL A 80 37.92 -21.31 -11.79
CA VAL A 80 36.91 -21.70 -12.79
C VAL A 80 36.74 -20.53 -13.75
N GLY A 81 37.30 -20.64 -14.96
CA GLY A 81 37.20 -19.60 -15.99
C GLY A 81 38.33 -19.65 -17.03
N THR A 82 38.24 -18.79 -18.06
CA THR A 82 39.24 -18.67 -19.13
C THR A 82 40.32 -17.67 -18.72
N ILE A 83 41.56 -18.15 -18.57
CA ILE A 83 42.70 -17.32 -18.17
C ILE A 83 43.25 -16.61 -19.42
N ASN A 84 42.78 -15.40 -19.70
CA ASN A 84 43.44 -14.51 -20.67
C ASN A 84 44.22 -13.41 -19.93
N GLY A 85 45.48 -13.72 -19.59
CA GLY A 85 46.52 -12.70 -19.44
C GLY A 85 46.88 -12.14 -18.06
N GLN A 86 46.46 -12.73 -16.93
CA GLN A 86 46.94 -12.32 -15.59
C GLN A 86 47.17 -13.51 -14.64
N THR A 87 48.22 -13.40 -13.84
CA THR A 87 48.68 -14.39 -12.85
C THR A 87 47.94 -14.28 -11.52
N ALA A 88 47.32 -15.37 -11.06
CA ALA A 88 47.25 -15.71 -9.64
C ALA A 88 48.39 -16.72 -9.38
N PRO A 89 49.08 -16.80 -8.23
CA PRO A 89 48.65 -16.48 -6.86
C PRO A 89 49.78 -15.90 -5.96
N ASN A 90 49.77 -14.60 -5.67
CA ASN A 90 50.66 -14.00 -4.64
C ASN A 90 50.00 -12.76 -3.99
N GLY A 91 48.89 -12.97 -3.29
CA GLY A 91 48.31 -11.95 -2.38
C GLY A 91 47.69 -10.70 -3.03
N GLY A 92 47.67 -10.58 -4.36
CA GLY A 92 46.91 -9.53 -5.05
C GLY A 92 45.47 -9.99 -5.26
N GLY A 93 44.50 -9.17 -4.84
CA GLY A 93 43.07 -9.45 -4.96
C GLY A 93 42.68 -9.91 -6.37
N GLY A 94 42.39 -11.20 -6.51
CA GLY A 94 41.90 -11.78 -7.76
C GLY A 94 40.39 -11.61 -7.86
N ASN A 95 39.94 -10.84 -8.84
CA ASN A 95 38.52 -10.79 -9.19
C ASN A 95 38.14 -12.09 -9.91
N VAL A 96 37.08 -12.74 -9.43
CA VAL A 96 36.40 -13.79 -10.20
C VAL A 96 35.62 -13.10 -11.30
N VAL A 97 36.05 -13.27 -12.55
CA VAL A 97 35.30 -12.80 -13.72
C VAL A 97 34.41 -13.94 -14.18
N ALA A 98 33.17 -13.96 -13.68
CA ALA A 98 32.10 -14.78 -14.23
C ALA A 98 31.16 -13.89 -15.04
N ASN A 99 30.60 -14.41 -16.13
CA ASN A 99 29.55 -13.69 -16.87
C ASN A 99 28.33 -13.45 -15.97
N ASP A 100 28.03 -14.42 -15.10
CA ASP A 100 26.92 -14.36 -14.16
C ASP A 100 27.05 -15.43 -13.06
N PHE A 101 26.30 -15.28 -11.97
CA PHE A 101 26.17 -16.27 -10.90
C PHE A 101 24.71 -16.68 -10.74
N TYR A 102 24.41 -17.98 -10.69
CA TYR A 102 23.04 -18.44 -10.42
C TYR A 102 22.83 -18.64 -8.92
N ILE A 103 21.87 -17.91 -8.33
CA ILE A 103 21.52 -18.07 -6.91
C ILE A 103 20.36 -19.06 -6.82
N THR A 104 20.69 -20.32 -6.51
CA THR A 104 19.72 -21.44 -6.48
C THR A 104 18.58 -21.24 -5.49
N SER A 105 18.80 -20.52 -4.38
CA SER A 105 17.77 -20.27 -3.37
C SER A 105 16.61 -19.42 -3.88
N ILE A 106 16.84 -18.60 -4.91
CA ILE A 106 15.81 -17.72 -5.50
C ILE A 106 15.57 -18.02 -6.99
N GLY A 107 16.21 -19.05 -7.52
CA GLY A 107 16.01 -19.52 -8.88
C GLY A 107 16.37 -18.50 -9.97
N LYS A 108 17.23 -17.52 -9.68
CA LYS A 108 17.57 -16.41 -10.60
C LYS A 108 19.07 -16.25 -10.78
N TRP A 109 19.46 -15.76 -11.95
CA TRP A 109 20.81 -15.28 -12.20
C TRP A 109 21.07 -13.93 -11.53
N VAL A 110 22.29 -13.62 -11.10
CA VAL A 110 22.67 -12.35 -10.48
C VAL A 110 22.42 -11.17 -11.41
N SER A 111 22.61 -11.30 -12.72
CA SER A 111 22.22 -10.27 -13.68
C SER A 111 20.71 -10.00 -13.72
N GLN A 112 19.89 -10.98 -13.32
CA GLN A 112 18.43 -10.87 -13.19
C GLN A 112 18.00 -10.41 -11.78
N LEU A 113 18.91 -10.41 -10.80
CA LEU A 113 18.71 -9.63 -9.58
C LEU A 113 18.83 -8.16 -9.95
N SER A 114 17.71 -7.58 -10.34
CA SER A 114 17.58 -6.14 -10.36
C SER A 114 17.77 -5.64 -8.92
N THR A 115 18.91 -5.02 -8.64
CA THR A 115 19.11 -4.22 -7.41
C THR A 115 18.23 -2.97 -7.42
N ASN A 116 17.64 -2.64 -8.57
CA ASN A 116 16.53 -1.72 -8.72
C ASN A 116 15.21 -2.51 -8.79
N ALA A 117 14.81 -3.19 -7.72
CA ALA A 117 13.39 -3.12 -7.43
C ALA A 117 13.21 -1.64 -7.04
N PRO A 118 12.70 -0.76 -7.92
CA PRO A 118 12.55 0.64 -7.53
C PRO A 118 11.74 0.60 -6.25
N PHE A 119 12.27 1.20 -5.18
CA PHE A 119 11.45 1.50 -4.02
C PHE A 119 10.27 2.25 -4.60
N SER A 120 9.13 1.57 -4.72
CA SER A 120 7.94 2.17 -5.30
C SER A 120 7.44 3.08 -4.22
N GLN A 121 7.99 4.29 -4.17
CA GLN A 121 7.41 5.40 -3.46
C GLN A 121 6.62 6.18 -4.49
N GLY A 122 5.37 6.45 -4.18
CA GLY A 122 4.51 7.15 -5.09
C GLY A 122 3.28 7.68 -4.39
N THR A 123 2.61 8.57 -5.11
CA THR A 123 1.35 9.16 -4.71
C THR A 123 0.41 9.13 -5.90
N GLN A 124 -0.83 8.67 -5.67
CA GLN A 124 -1.91 8.72 -6.65
C GLN A 124 -3.07 9.52 -6.07
N VAL A 125 -3.53 10.52 -6.83
CA VAL A 125 -4.63 11.41 -6.44
C VAL A 125 -5.87 11.05 -7.25
N PHE A 126 -6.98 10.83 -6.54
CA PHE A 126 -8.29 10.55 -7.11
C PHE A 126 -9.22 11.75 -6.86
N ASN A 127 -9.59 12.43 -7.96
CA ASN A 127 -10.64 13.45 -7.97
C ASN A 127 -11.98 12.91 -8.49
N GLU A 128 -11.98 11.68 -9.02
CA GLU A 128 -13.16 10.92 -9.44
C GLU A 128 -13.00 9.46 -8.96
N THR A 129 -14.10 8.74 -8.87
CA THR A 129 -14.11 7.30 -8.51
C THR A 129 -13.30 6.49 -9.51
N GLY A 130 -12.56 5.49 -9.02
CA GLY A 130 -11.71 4.62 -9.83
C GLY A 130 -11.16 3.46 -9.02
N THR A 131 -9.99 2.96 -9.43
CA THR A 131 -9.32 1.82 -8.79
C THR A 131 -7.85 2.11 -8.55
N PHE A 132 -7.31 1.57 -7.46
CA PHE A 132 -5.88 1.59 -7.14
C PHE A 132 -5.31 0.16 -7.17
N THR A 133 -4.34 -0.11 -8.04
CA THR A 133 -3.61 -1.38 -8.05
C THR A 133 -2.34 -1.23 -7.25
N VAL A 134 -2.18 -2.04 -6.22
CA VAL A 134 -1.01 -2.01 -5.34
C VAL A 134 0.23 -2.42 -6.13
N PRO A 135 1.28 -1.58 -6.20
CA PRO A 135 2.51 -1.95 -6.88
C PRO A 135 3.17 -3.19 -6.24
N GLU A 136 3.99 -3.90 -7.03
CA GLU A 136 4.77 -5.01 -6.51
C GLU A 136 5.69 -4.54 -5.36
N GLY A 137 5.82 -5.36 -4.31
CA GLY A 137 6.64 -5.04 -3.13
C GLY A 137 6.02 -4.03 -2.15
N VAL A 138 4.80 -3.56 -2.37
CA VAL A 138 4.10 -2.65 -1.46
C VAL A 138 3.12 -3.42 -0.58
N TYR A 139 3.33 -3.39 0.73
CA TYR A 139 2.50 -4.07 1.73
C TYR A 139 1.72 -3.12 2.64
N SER A 140 1.95 -1.82 2.53
CA SER A 140 1.19 -0.81 3.24
C SER A 140 1.03 0.45 2.39
N VAL A 141 -0.10 1.12 2.55
CA VAL A 141 -0.38 2.43 1.94
C VAL A 141 -0.94 3.38 2.98
N GLU A 142 -0.60 4.65 2.87
CA GLU A 142 -1.23 5.73 3.60
C GLU A 142 -2.33 6.34 2.75
N VAL A 143 -3.58 6.29 3.22
CA VAL A 143 -4.73 6.84 2.52
C VAL A 143 -5.24 8.06 3.27
N THR A 144 -5.36 9.18 2.56
CA THR A 144 -6.00 10.41 3.03
C THR A 144 -7.26 10.65 2.21
N ALA A 145 -8.40 10.88 2.85
CA ALA A 145 -9.67 11.04 2.16
C ALA A 145 -10.54 12.15 2.75
N TRP A 146 -11.35 12.77 1.89
CA TRP A 146 -12.36 13.77 2.24
C TRP A 146 -13.71 13.35 1.67
N GLY A 147 -14.78 13.41 2.47
CA GLY A 147 -16.15 13.30 1.97
C GLY A 147 -16.55 14.52 1.13
N GLY A 148 -17.59 14.40 0.29
CA GLY A 148 -18.17 15.53 -0.42
C GLY A 148 -18.89 16.50 0.53
N GLY A 149 -18.93 17.79 0.22
CA GLY A 149 -19.69 18.78 0.98
C GLY A 149 -21.19 18.70 0.68
N GLY A 150 -22.03 19.10 1.63
CA GLY A 150 -23.47 19.25 1.42
C GLY A 150 -23.80 20.52 0.64
N GLY A 151 -24.92 20.51 -0.09
CA GLY A 151 -25.44 21.69 -0.78
C GLY A 151 -26.17 22.63 0.17
N GLY A 152 -26.08 23.93 -0.12
CA GLY A 152 -26.84 24.97 0.58
C GLY A 152 -28.31 24.97 0.17
N LEU A 153 -29.14 25.57 1.00
CA LEU A 153 -30.58 25.68 0.80
C LEU A 153 -30.90 26.92 -0.06
N ALA A 154 -31.94 26.84 -0.88
CA ALA A 154 -32.40 27.97 -1.69
C ALA A 154 -33.00 29.06 -0.79
N ALA A 155 -33.06 30.32 -1.25
CA ALA A 155 -33.78 31.35 -0.51
C ALA A 155 -35.23 30.95 -0.20
N CYS A 156 -35.69 31.32 0.98
CA CYS A 156 -36.99 30.95 1.50
C CYS A 156 -38.00 32.07 1.30
N PHE A 157 -39.23 31.68 0.99
CA PHE A 157 -40.40 32.54 1.10
C PHE A 157 -41.52 31.76 1.75
N GLU A 158 -42.00 32.32 2.84
CA GLU A 158 -43.23 31.90 3.47
C GLU A 158 -44.30 32.94 3.18
N ALA A 159 -45.49 32.45 2.82
CA ALA A 159 -46.60 33.30 2.41
C ALA A 159 -47.29 33.97 3.60
N ASP A 160 -46.91 33.64 4.83
CA ASP A 160 -47.51 34.22 6.02
C ASP A 160 -46.91 35.61 6.25
N ARG A 161 -47.77 36.63 6.38
CA ARG A 161 -47.38 38.05 6.35
C ARG A 161 -46.41 38.50 7.47
N ASN A 162 -46.09 37.60 8.40
CA ASN A 162 -45.17 37.84 9.51
C ASN A 162 -43.86 37.04 9.41
N SER A 163 -43.75 36.08 8.48
CA SER A 163 -42.51 35.33 8.26
C SER A 163 -41.52 36.24 7.54
N ARG A 164 -40.30 36.32 8.06
CA ARG A 164 -39.26 37.12 7.42
C ARG A 164 -38.82 36.40 6.16
N ASP A 165 -38.80 37.15 5.08
CA ASP A 165 -38.14 36.84 3.83
C ASP A 165 -36.62 36.67 4.09
N THR A 166 -36.12 35.43 4.09
CA THR A 166 -34.72 35.13 4.44
C THR A 166 -33.93 34.47 3.33
N GLY A 167 -32.62 34.71 3.32
CA GLY A 167 -31.68 33.88 2.60
C GLY A 167 -31.68 32.43 3.13
N GLY A 168 -31.13 31.53 2.32
CA GLY A 168 -31.01 30.12 2.67
C GLY A 168 -29.84 29.84 3.62
N SER A 169 -29.91 28.72 4.32
CA SER A 169 -28.80 28.20 5.14
C SER A 169 -27.73 27.49 4.29
N GLY A 170 -26.50 27.40 4.80
CA GLY A 170 -25.39 26.76 4.11
C GLY A 170 -25.32 25.25 4.34
N GLY A 171 -24.77 24.48 3.40
CA GLY A 171 -24.52 23.04 3.56
C GLY A 171 -23.29 22.75 4.43
N GLY A 172 -23.25 21.58 5.07
CA GLY A 172 -22.12 21.16 5.90
C GLY A 172 -20.89 20.73 5.10
N GLY A 173 -19.69 20.88 5.65
CA GLY A 173 -18.46 20.37 5.04
C GLY A 173 -18.34 18.85 5.18
N GLY A 174 -17.63 18.19 4.27
CA GLY A 174 -17.30 16.76 4.36
C GLY A 174 -16.27 16.46 5.44
N ALA A 175 -16.29 15.23 5.97
CA ALA A 175 -15.31 14.75 6.93
C ALA A 175 -13.94 14.52 6.29
N TRP A 176 -12.87 14.51 7.11
CA TRP A 176 -11.52 14.15 6.72
C TRP A 176 -10.99 12.97 7.54
N ALA A 177 -10.22 12.08 6.91
CA ALA A 177 -9.52 11.01 7.62
C ALA A 177 -8.21 10.61 6.93
N LYS A 178 -7.28 10.09 7.74
CA LYS A 178 -5.98 9.59 7.31
C LYS A 178 -5.66 8.27 8.01
N LYS A 179 -5.23 7.25 7.26
CA LYS A 179 -4.98 5.90 7.80
C LYS A 179 -3.87 5.17 7.03
N VAL A 180 -3.01 4.45 7.75
CA VAL A 180 -2.11 3.44 7.17
C VAL A 180 -2.83 2.11 7.09
N ILE A 181 -2.88 1.51 5.91
CA ILE A 181 -3.67 0.32 5.60
C ILE A 181 -2.71 -0.75 5.07
N ALA A 182 -2.76 -1.94 5.68
CA ALA A 182 -2.07 -3.11 5.15
C ALA A 182 -2.72 -3.55 3.85
N VAL A 183 -1.90 -3.80 2.83
CA VAL A 183 -2.34 -4.21 1.49
C VAL A 183 -1.53 -5.39 0.98
N THR A 184 -2.02 -6.04 -0.06
CA THR A 184 -1.34 -7.13 -0.75
C THR A 184 -0.84 -6.64 -2.11
N PRO A 185 0.44 -6.84 -2.45
CA PRO A 185 0.97 -6.49 -3.77
C PRO A 185 0.12 -7.05 -4.91
N THR A 186 -0.02 -6.28 -5.99
CA THR A 186 -0.79 -6.60 -7.21
C THR A 186 -2.31 -6.67 -7.06
N VAL A 187 -2.85 -6.59 -5.83
CA VAL A 187 -4.30 -6.51 -5.60
C VAL A 187 -4.83 -5.12 -5.96
N THR A 188 -6.04 -5.07 -6.52
CA THR A 188 -6.75 -3.83 -6.86
C THR A 188 -7.82 -3.51 -5.83
N TYR A 189 -7.88 -2.25 -5.40
CA TYR A 189 -8.86 -1.72 -4.46
C TYR A 189 -9.74 -0.68 -5.15
N ASP A 190 -11.05 -0.73 -4.89
CA ASP A 190 -11.96 0.32 -5.30
C ASP A 190 -11.73 1.61 -4.50
N VAL A 191 -11.76 2.74 -5.21
CA VAL A 191 -11.63 4.07 -4.64
C VAL A 191 -12.87 4.88 -5.00
N VAL A 192 -13.66 5.24 -4.01
CA VAL A 192 -14.86 6.06 -4.20
C VAL A 192 -14.55 7.49 -3.79
N VAL A 193 -14.81 8.44 -4.70
CA VAL A 193 -14.76 9.87 -4.39
C VAL A 193 -16.19 10.37 -4.22
N GLY A 194 -16.50 10.90 -3.03
CA GLY A 194 -17.81 11.43 -2.72
C GLY A 194 -18.17 12.63 -3.59
N GLY A 195 -19.31 12.57 -4.28
CA GLY A 195 -19.85 13.73 -4.99
C GLY A 195 -20.23 14.86 -4.02
N GLY A 196 -20.19 16.10 -4.50
CA GLY A 196 -20.79 17.22 -3.77
C GLY A 196 -22.32 17.15 -3.81
N GLY A 197 -22.97 17.63 -2.75
CA GLY A 197 -24.42 17.75 -2.69
C GLY A 197 -24.92 18.86 -3.62
N ALA A 198 -26.02 18.62 -4.33
CA ALA A 198 -26.64 19.64 -5.18
C ALA A 198 -27.15 20.83 -4.34
N GLY A 199 -27.07 22.04 -4.87
CA GLY A 199 -27.71 23.19 -4.23
C GLY A 199 -29.24 23.09 -4.29
N GLY A 200 -29.93 23.63 -3.29
CA GLY A 200 -31.39 23.70 -3.28
C GLY A 200 -31.90 24.51 -4.46
N ILE A 201 -32.90 23.99 -5.18
CA ILE A 201 -33.59 24.67 -6.29
C ILE A 201 -35.05 24.82 -5.90
N ARG A 202 -35.56 26.06 -5.89
CA ARG A 202 -36.94 26.34 -5.50
C ARG A 202 -37.93 25.67 -6.46
N GLY A 203 -38.73 24.74 -5.92
CA GLY A 203 -39.72 23.96 -6.65
C GLY A 203 -41.15 24.47 -6.50
N GLY A 204 -41.41 25.76 -6.74
CA GLY A 204 -42.78 26.32 -6.74
C GLY A 204 -43.02 27.47 -5.75
N SER A 205 -44.30 27.82 -5.56
CA SER A 205 -44.74 29.10 -4.98
C SER A 205 -44.56 29.25 -3.47
N ARG A 206 -44.29 28.17 -2.72
CA ARG A 206 -44.13 28.19 -1.25
C ARG A 206 -43.05 27.19 -0.80
N GLY A 207 -42.26 27.58 0.19
CA GLY A 207 -41.32 26.71 0.90
C GLY A 207 -39.86 26.83 0.47
N CYS A 208 -39.00 26.35 1.36
CA CYS A 208 -37.56 26.25 1.18
C CYS A 208 -37.19 24.95 0.50
N ALA A 209 -36.32 24.99 -0.51
CA ALA A 209 -35.78 23.79 -1.13
C ALA A 209 -34.46 23.40 -0.46
N THR A 210 -34.44 22.25 0.22
CA THR A 210 -33.24 21.68 0.83
C THR A 210 -32.19 21.33 -0.23
N GLY A 211 -30.92 21.50 0.11
CA GLY A 211 -29.83 20.98 -0.71
C GLY A 211 -29.76 19.45 -0.68
N GLY A 212 -28.88 18.88 -1.50
CA GLY A 212 -28.47 17.48 -1.41
C GLY A 212 -27.36 17.29 -0.38
N SER A 213 -27.30 16.12 0.26
CA SER A 213 -26.17 15.75 1.11
C SER A 213 -24.95 15.39 0.25
N GLY A 214 -23.76 15.58 0.78
CA GLY A 214 -22.51 15.15 0.16
C GLY A 214 -22.34 13.64 0.19
N GLY A 215 -21.72 13.09 -0.85
CA GLY A 215 -21.38 11.67 -0.94
C GLY A 215 -20.22 11.28 -0.02
N LYS A 216 -20.19 10.02 0.41
CA LYS A 216 -19.04 9.45 1.12
C LYS A 216 -17.87 9.21 0.18
N SER A 217 -16.64 9.34 0.69
CA SER A 217 -15.44 8.83 0.02
C SER A 217 -14.95 7.57 0.74
N SER A 218 -14.37 6.63 0.00
CA SER A 218 -13.83 5.40 0.59
C SER A 218 -12.67 4.79 -0.20
N PHE A 219 -11.91 3.94 0.48
CA PHE A 219 -10.87 3.09 -0.10
C PHE A 219 -11.10 1.63 0.35
N GLY A 220 -11.06 0.69 -0.60
CA GLY A 220 -11.21 -0.74 -0.33
C GLY A 220 -12.55 -1.10 0.31
N ALA A 221 -13.65 -0.59 -0.27
CA ALA A 221 -15.03 -0.65 0.22
C ALA A 221 -15.24 -0.01 1.61
N ASP A 222 -14.62 -0.58 2.65
CA ASP A 222 -14.79 -0.22 4.06
C ASP A 222 -13.46 -0.08 4.84
N LEU A 223 -12.29 -0.23 4.20
CA LEU A 223 -10.99 -0.10 4.90
C LEU A 223 -10.75 1.33 5.44
N LEU A 224 -11.24 2.32 4.70
CA LEU A 224 -11.37 3.73 5.11
C LEU A 224 -12.66 4.30 4.52
N VAL A 225 -13.51 4.91 5.36
CA VAL A 225 -14.74 5.59 4.92
C VAL A 225 -14.84 6.95 5.60
N VAL A 226 -15.10 7.99 4.82
CA VAL A 226 -15.34 9.36 5.30
C VAL A 226 -16.68 9.85 4.78
N LYS A 227 -17.56 10.29 5.68
CA LYS A 227 -18.91 10.75 5.32
C LYS A 227 -18.84 12.13 4.66
N GLY A 228 -19.75 12.37 3.73
CA GLY A 228 -20.00 13.70 3.23
C GLY A 228 -20.76 14.57 4.25
N GLY A 229 -20.79 15.87 4.00
CA GLY A 229 -21.55 16.84 4.79
C GLY A 229 -23.06 16.69 4.56
N GLY A 230 -23.84 16.99 5.59
CA GLY A 230 -25.30 17.04 5.51
C GLY A 230 -25.78 18.22 4.67
N ALA A 231 -26.92 18.03 4.01
CA ALA A 231 -27.67 19.11 3.38
C ALA A 231 -28.12 20.15 4.41
N ALA A 232 -28.19 21.41 3.98
CA ALA A 232 -28.97 22.42 4.69
C ALA A 232 -30.45 21.99 4.79
N SER A 233 -31.05 22.17 5.96
CA SER A 233 -32.38 21.66 6.28
C SER A 233 -33.34 22.77 6.72
N TYR A 234 -34.61 22.62 6.36
CA TYR A 234 -35.72 23.42 6.84
C TYR A 234 -36.58 22.53 7.75
N ASP A 235 -36.66 22.89 9.02
CA ASP A 235 -37.48 22.21 10.01
C ASP A 235 -38.78 23.00 10.13
N GLY A 236 -39.76 22.70 9.27
CA GLY A 236 -41.01 23.46 9.06
C GLY A 236 -42.00 23.37 10.22
N GLY A 237 -41.54 23.59 11.44
CA GLY A 237 -42.36 23.60 12.64
C GLY A 237 -43.25 24.85 12.69
N PRO A 238 -44.52 24.74 13.13
CA PRO A 238 -45.53 25.80 13.00
C PRO A 238 -45.26 27.11 13.76
N ASN A 239 -44.18 27.21 14.54
CA ASN A 239 -43.93 28.33 15.45
C ASN A 239 -42.48 28.83 15.46
N ASN A 240 -41.57 28.30 14.62
CA ASN A 240 -40.19 28.77 14.55
C ASN A 240 -39.49 28.24 13.30
N ASP A 241 -39.48 29.04 12.22
CA ASP A 241 -38.80 28.74 10.96
C ASP A 241 -37.27 28.85 11.13
N ILE A 242 -36.68 27.92 11.90
CA ILE A 242 -35.24 27.84 12.05
C ILE A 242 -34.68 27.16 10.80
N LEU A 243 -34.09 27.97 9.93
CA LEU A 243 -33.25 27.49 8.84
C LEU A 243 -31.89 27.08 9.39
N ARG A 244 -31.70 25.77 9.54
CA ARG A 244 -30.45 25.21 10.06
C ARG A 244 -29.47 24.93 8.93
N GLY A 245 -28.22 25.29 9.17
CA GLY A 245 -27.10 24.86 8.35
C GLY A 245 -26.99 23.33 8.35
N GLY A 246 -26.47 22.80 7.26
CA GLY A 246 -26.23 21.36 7.15
C GLY A 246 -25.18 20.91 8.15
N ALA A 247 -25.42 19.78 8.80
CA ALA A 247 -24.44 19.20 9.71
C ALA A 247 -23.14 18.86 8.97
N GLY A 248 -22.00 19.10 9.61
CA GLY A 248 -20.71 18.63 9.09
C GLY A 248 -20.69 17.10 8.97
N GLY A 249 -19.91 16.59 8.02
CA GLY A 249 -19.73 15.17 7.83
C GLY A 249 -19.11 14.55 9.08
N ALA A 250 -19.76 13.52 9.62
CA ALA A 250 -19.20 12.77 10.73
C ALA A 250 -18.02 11.94 10.23
N ALA A 251 -16.88 12.04 10.91
CA ALA A 251 -15.79 11.14 10.62
C ALA A 251 -16.02 9.81 11.35
N THR A 252 -15.91 8.69 10.63
CA THR A 252 -15.91 7.36 11.22
C THR A 252 -14.49 6.82 11.09
N ALA A 253 -13.56 7.32 11.91
CA ALA A 253 -12.28 6.64 12.03
C ALA A 253 -12.46 5.38 12.87
N GLY A 254 -12.04 4.25 12.33
CA GLY A 254 -11.46 3.20 13.17
C GLY A 254 -10.12 3.68 13.74
N ASP A 255 -9.07 2.86 13.61
CA ASP A 255 -7.74 3.11 14.22
C ASP A 255 -6.91 4.27 13.60
N GLY A 256 -7.52 5.27 12.96
CA GLY A 256 -6.82 6.36 12.23
C GLY A 256 -7.13 7.77 12.73
N GLU A 257 -6.44 8.77 12.17
CA GLU A 257 -6.74 10.19 12.41
C GLU A 257 -8.03 10.57 11.67
N SER A 258 -8.93 11.29 12.33
CA SER A 258 -10.08 11.87 11.66
C SER A 258 -10.63 13.12 12.30
N LEU A 259 -11.24 13.95 11.45
CA LEU A 259 -11.82 15.22 11.83
C LEU A 259 -13.18 15.36 11.14
N ALA A 260 -14.20 15.71 11.91
CA ALA A 260 -15.52 16.00 11.38
C ALA A 260 -15.50 17.29 10.53
N GLY A 261 -16.38 17.36 9.54
CA GLY A 261 -16.66 18.60 8.81
C GLY A 261 -17.26 19.65 9.74
N GLU A 262 -17.13 20.92 9.36
CA GLU A 262 -17.85 21.99 10.05
C GLU A 262 -19.30 22.09 9.55
N ASN A 263 -20.20 22.47 10.45
CA ASN A 263 -21.59 22.76 10.07
C ASN A 263 -21.65 23.98 9.14
N GLY A 264 -22.66 24.00 8.26
CA GLY A 264 -23.04 25.20 7.54
C GLY A 264 -23.58 26.28 8.48
N GLY A 265 -23.57 27.53 8.03
CA GLY A 265 -24.18 28.63 8.75
C GLY A 265 -25.71 28.57 8.67
N ASP A 266 -26.37 28.86 9.79
CA ASP A 266 -27.80 29.12 9.86
C ASP A 266 -28.15 30.43 9.15
N ALA A 267 -29.38 30.54 8.64
CA ALA A 267 -29.87 31.83 8.18
C ALA A 267 -30.24 32.69 9.39
N ASP A 268 -29.75 33.92 9.45
CA ASP A 268 -29.90 34.83 10.60
C ASP A 268 -31.08 35.80 10.46
N GLY A 269 -32.03 35.50 9.56
CA GLY A 269 -33.15 36.39 9.28
C GLY A 269 -32.84 37.50 8.28
N LEU A 270 -31.63 37.53 7.72
CA LEU A 270 -31.22 38.48 6.69
C LEU A 270 -31.49 37.93 5.28
N PRO A 271 -31.59 38.80 4.26
CA PRO A 271 -31.76 38.38 2.87
C PRO A 271 -30.52 37.71 2.28
N GLU A 272 -29.33 37.83 2.90
CA GLU A 272 -28.13 37.15 2.40
C GLU A 272 -28.15 35.65 2.69
N GLY A 273 -27.65 34.86 1.74
CA GLY A 273 -27.41 33.44 1.96
C GLY A 273 -26.28 33.20 2.96
N ALA A 274 -26.48 32.23 3.86
CA ALA A 274 -25.48 31.85 4.85
C ALA A 274 -24.26 31.15 4.23
N ARG A 275 -23.17 31.05 5.00
CA ARG A 275 -21.92 30.41 4.56
C ARG A 275 -22.02 28.89 4.61
N GLY A 276 -21.39 28.20 3.65
CA GLY A 276 -21.16 26.75 3.74
C GLY A 276 -20.11 26.38 4.79
N GLY A 277 -20.17 25.15 5.30
CA GLY A 277 -19.20 24.60 6.24
C GLY A 277 -17.87 24.22 5.57
N SER A 278 -16.76 24.31 6.30
CA SER A 278 -15.43 23.89 5.85
C SER A 278 -15.21 22.39 6.02
N SER A 279 -14.31 21.83 5.22
CA SER A 279 -13.76 20.49 5.42
C SER A 279 -12.35 20.59 6.03
N PRO A 280 -12.00 19.80 7.05
CA PRO A 280 -10.68 19.85 7.67
C PRO A 280 -9.57 19.55 6.67
N ASN A 281 -8.49 20.35 6.71
CA ASN A 281 -7.37 20.23 5.77
C ASN A 281 -7.80 20.24 4.30
N GLY A 282 -8.93 20.89 3.99
CA GLY A 282 -9.58 20.86 2.69
C GLY A 282 -10.25 22.18 2.35
N GLY A 283 -11.47 22.10 1.79
CA GLY A 283 -12.24 23.25 1.33
C GLY A 283 -12.57 24.24 2.44
N ALA A 284 -12.27 25.52 2.21
CA ALA A 284 -12.66 26.62 3.07
C ALA A 284 -14.19 26.84 3.10
N LYS A 285 -14.66 27.62 4.07
CA LYS A 285 -16.04 28.14 4.08
C LYS A 285 -16.27 29.07 2.90
N THR A 286 -17.49 29.08 2.38
CA THR A 286 -17.90 30.10 1.41
C THR A 286 -18.16 31.44 2.09
N SER A 287 -18.15 32.52 1.31
CA SER A 287 -18.68 33.82 1.76
C SER A 287 -20.21 33.78 1.85
N ARG A 288 -20.79 34.77 2.54
CA ARG A 288 -22.23 35.05 2.40
C ARG A 288 -22.49 35.50 0.96
N SER A 289 -23.63 35.12 0.40
CA SER A 289 -24.01 35.52 -0.95
C SER A 289 -25.15 36.52 -0.92
N THR A 290 -25.12 37.51 -1.82
CA THR A 290 -26.24 38.40 -2.13
C THR A 290 -27.03 37.94 -3.37
N GLY A 291 -26.65 36.80 -3.95
CA GLY A 291 -27.32 36.17 -5.09
C GLY A 291 -27.30 34.65 -4.99
N VAL A 292 -26.96 33.96 -6.08
CA VAL A 292 -26.76 32.50 -6.08
C VAL A 292 -25.77 32.08 -5.01
N GLY A 293 -26.10 31.05 -4.25
CA GLY A 293 -25.22 30.53 -3.21
C GLY A 293 -23.88 30.10 -3.82
N SER A 294 -22.78 30.48 -3.18
CA SER A 294 -21.44 30.12 -3.67
C SER A 294 -21.24 28.60 -3.58
N SER A 295 -20.64 28.00 -4.60
CA SER A 295 -20.20 26.60 -4.53
C SER A 295 -19.14 26.42 -3.45
N GLY A 296 -19.13 25.25 -2.81
CA GLY A 296 -18.09 24.90 -1.85
C GLY A 296 -16.70 24.81 -2.50
N PHE A 297 -15.65 25.00 -1.71
CA PHE A 297 -14.28 24.82 -2.16
C PHE A 297 -13.85 23.34 -2.08
N THR A 298 -13.10 22.86 -3.08
CA THR A 298 -12.59 21.47 -3.10
C THR A 298 -11.33 21.32 -2.23
N PRO A 299 -11.18 20.21 -1.49
CA PRO A 299 -12.14 19.11 -1.33
C PRO A 299 -13.16 19.34 -0.21
N GLY A 300 -14.39 18.89 -0.44
CA GLY A 300 -15.39 18.70 0.62
C GLY A 300 -16.02 19.94 1.24
N GLY A 301 -15.73 21.16 0.80
CA GLY A 301 -16.42 22.36 1.31
C GLY A 301 -17.93 22.32 1.03
N GLY A 302 -18.75 22.75 1.99
CA GLY A 302 -20.20 22.89 1.82
C GLY A 302 -20.57 24.10 0.95
N GLY A 303 -21.70 24.03 0.26
CA GLY A 303 -22.22 25.14 -0.54
C GLY A 303 -22.89 26.21 0.33
N GLY A 304 -22.80 27.48 -0.07
CA GLY A 304 -23.49 28.59 0.59
C GLY A 304 -25.00 28.58 0.30
N GLY A 305 -25.79 29.22 1.15
CA GLY A 305 -27.22 29.42 0.91
C GLY A 305 -27.48 30.42 -0.22
N GLY A 306 -28.64 30.29 -0.88
CA GLY A 306 -29.10 31.27 -1.85
C GLY A 306 -29.61 32.54 -1.17
N ALA A 307 -29.30 33.72 -1.71
CA ALA A 307 -29.85 34.97 -1.21
C ALA A 307 -31.28 35.22 -1.70
N LEU A 308 -31.97 36.13 -1.03
CA LEU A 308 -33.21 36.71 -1.52
C LEU A 308 -32.95 38.13 -2.01
N THR A 309 -33.32 38.43 -3.25
CA THR A 309 -33.25 39.80 -3.77
C THR A 309 -34.67 40.34 -3.96
N VAL A 310 -34.98 41.43 -3.25
CA VAL A 310 -36.22 42.19 -3.45
C VAL A 310 -36.02 43.12 -4.65
N LEU A 311 -36.73 42.87 -5.76
CA LEU A 311 -36.51 43.62 -7.00
C LEU A 311 -37.27 44.95 -7.01
N THR A 312 -38.40 45.03 -6.30
CA THR A 312 -39.18 46.25 -6.14
C THR A 312 -39.88 46.17 -4.79
N ALA A 313 -39.50 47.05 -3.86
CA ALA A 313 -40.29 47.26 -2.66
C ALA A 313 -41.67 47.75 -3.10
N GLY A 314 -42.74 47.07 -2.69
CA GLY A 314 -44.10 47.52 -2.98
C GLY A 314 -44.25 48.96 -2.46
N TYR A 315 -44.31 49.92 -3.37
CA TYR A 315 -44.64 51.29 -3.01
C TYR A 315 -46.15 51.36 -2.85
N TYR A 316 -46.59 51.86 -1.71
CA TYR A 316 -47.95 52.35 -1.56
C TYR A 316 -48.10 53.57 -2.46
N ASN A 317 -48.71 53.40 -3.62
CA ASN A 317 -49.09 54.53 -4.45
C ASN A 317 -50.49 54.97 -4.02
N SER A 318 -50.58 56.08 -3.30
CA SER A 318 -51.87 56.70 -2.99
C SER A 318 -52.35 57.43 -4.24
N VAL A 319 -53.07 56.73 -5.12
CA VAL A 319 -53.77 57.40 -6.21
C VAL A 319 -55.01 58.03 -5.60
N GLU A 320 -55.12 59.37 -5.67
CA GLU A 320 -56.34 60.06 -5.27
C GLU A 320 -57.48 59.54 -6.15
N ASN A 321 -58.52 58.99 -5.53
CA ASN A 321 -59.66 58.47 -6.24
C ASN A 321 -60.37 59.65 -6.92
N ALA A 322 -60.37 59.68 -8.25
CA ALA A 322 -60.89 60.80 -9.03
C ALA A 322 -62.37 61.13 -8.73
N ASP A 323 -63.11 60.16 -8.20
CA ASP A 323 -64.54 60.30 -7.89
C ASP A 323 -64.81 60.84 -6.47
N VAL A 324 -63.82 60.78 -5.56
CA VAL A 324 -63.98 61.26 -4.17
C VAL A 324 -62.68 61.94 -3.72
N PRO A 325 -62.57 63.27 -3.87
CA PRO A 325 -61.44 64.03 -3.35
C PRO A 325 -61.19 63.71 -1.87
N GLY A 326 -59.97 63.28 -1.54
CA GLY A 326 -59.58 62.83 -0.19
C GLY A 326 -59.76 61.34 0.12
N TYR A 327 -60.27 60.50 -0.79
CA TYR A 327 -60.28 59.04 -0.64
C TYR A 327 -59.15 58.41 -1.47
N TYR A 328 -58.21 57.72 -0.83
CA TYR A 328 -57.08 57.08 -1.50
C TYR A 328 -57.34 55.58 -1.63
N ASN A 329 -57.48 55.09 -2.86
CA ASN A 329 -57.51 53.65 -3.10
C ASN A 329 -56.07 53.14 -2.94
N GLN A 330 -55.84 52.34 -1.90
CA GLN A 330 -54.56 51.69 -1.69
C GLN A 330 -54.50 50.44 -2.56
N GLU A 331 -53.96 50.54 -3.76
CA GLU A 331 -53.59 49.35 -4.54
C GLU A 331 -52.27 48.80 -4.02
N TRP A 332 -52.34 47.61 -3.41
CA TRP A 332 -51.15 46.88 -3.01
C TRP A 332 -50.51 46.26 -4.25
N VAL A 333 -49.47 46.90 -4.76
CA VAL A 333 -48.61 46.25 -5.76
C VAL A 333 -47.78 45.21 -5.03
N ALA A 334 -48.05 43.93 -5.32
CA ALA A 334 -47.29 42.84 -4.73
C ALA A 334 -45.80 42.98 -5.11
N PRO A 335 -44.87 42.91 -4.15
CA PRO A 335 -43.45 42.93 -4.43
C PRO A 335 -43.05 41.74 -5.31
N THR A 336 -42.18 41.99 -6.27
CA THR A 336 -41.56 40.95 -7.10
C THR A 336 -40.24 40.52 -6.47
N TYR A 337 -40.09 39.23 -6.23
CA TYR A 337 -38.89 38.65 -5.62
C TYR A 337 -38.12 37.81 -6.63
N THR A 338 -36.79 37.93 -6.61
CA THR A 338 -35.90 37.00 -7.29
C THR A 338 -35.31 36.05 -6.26
N TYR A 339 -35.61 34.76 -6.45
CA TYR A 339 -35.11 33.68 -5.62
C TYR A 339 -33.84 33.12 -6.21
N HIS A 340 -32.79 33.06 -5.40
CA HIS A 340 -31.54 32.45 -5.82
C HIS A 340 -31.43 31.02 -5.32
N VAL A 341 -30.83 30.16 -6.16
CA VAL A 341 -30.55 28.76 -5.83
C VAL A 341 -29.42 28.70 -4.80
N GLY A 342 -29.44 27.64 -3.98
CA GLY A 342 -28.32 27.32 -3.09
C GLY A 342 -27.08 26.92 -3.88
N GLY A 343 -25.92 27.09 -3.27
CA GLY A 343 -24.65 26.63 -3.82
C GLY A 343 -24.51 25.12 -3.70
N ALA A 344 -23.89 24.49 -4.71
CA ALA A 344 -23.52 23.08 -4.62
C ALA A 344 -22.34 22.88 -3.66
N GLY A 345 -22.32 21.76 -2.95
CA GLY A 345 -21.14 21.32 -2.20
C GLY A 345 -20.02 20.90 -3.14
N ALA A 346 -18.77 20.96 -2.65
CA ALA A 346 -17.61 20.49 -3.38
C ALA A 346 -17.51 18.96 -3.35
N LYS A 347 -16.90 18.38 -4.39
CA LYS A 347 -16.54 16.96 -4.39
C LYS A 347 -15.49 16.67 -3.31
N GLY A 348 -15.46 15.43 -2.85
CA GLY A 348 -14.39 14.87 -2.02
C GLY A 348 -13.10 14.68 -2.80
N LYS A 349 -12.14 14.01 -2.16
CA LYS A 349 -10.84 13.62 -2.76
C LYS A 349 -10.31 12.41 -2.03
N VAL A 350 -9.55 11.56 -2.71
CA VAL A 350 -8.75 10.50 -2.08
C VAL A 350 -7.31 10.59 -2.58
N ILE A 351 -6.35 10.48 -1.67
CA ILE A 351 -4.92 10.45 -1.96
C ILE A 351 -4.37 9.16 -1.37
N VAL A 352 -3.71 8.36 -2.20
CA VAL A 352 -3.02 7.13 -1.78
C VAL A 352 -1.53 7.37 -1.95
N THR A 353 -0.79 7.32 -0.84
CA THR A 353 0.67 7.39 -0.83
C THR A 353 1.22 6.04 -0.39
N TRP A 354 2.29 5.58 -1.01
CA TRP A 354 2.93 4.33 -0.65
C TRP A 354 4.43 4.49 -0.67
N GLY A 355 5.11 3.59 0.05
CA GLY A 355 6.54 3.42 -0.03
C GLY A 355 6.89 1.95 -0.09
N GLY A 356 7.91 1.62 -0.88
CA GLY A 356 8.50 0.29 -0.88
C GLY A 356 9.10 0.04 0.51
N ALA A 357 8.43 -0.77 1.32
CA ALA A 357 9.07 -1.33 2.51
C ALA A 357 9.94 -2.50 2.05
N VAL A 358 11.19 -2.52 2.50
CA VAL A 358 11.99 -3.75 2.54
C VAL A 358 11.13 -4.76 3.30
N ALA A 359 10.84 -5.91 2.70
CA ALA A 359 10.11 -6.97 3.39
C ALA A 359 10.75 -7.20 4.77
N PRO A 360 9.95 -7.34 5.85
CA PRO A 360 10.49 -7.59 7.19
C PRO A 360 11.35 -8.84 7.25
#